data_AF-A0A835LDG6-F1
#
_entry.id   AF-A0A835LDG6-F1
#
_cell.length_a   1.000
_cell.length_b   1.000
_cell.length_c   1.000
_cell.angle_alpha   90.00
_cell.angle_beta   90.00
_cell.angle_gamma   90.00
#
_symmetry.space_group_name_H-M   'P 1'
#
loop_
_entity.id
_entity.type
_entity.pdbx_description
1 polymer ?
#
loop_
_entity_poly.entity_id
_entity_poly.type
_entity_poly.pdbx_seq_one_letter_code
_entity_poly.pdbx_strand_id
1 'polypeptide(L)'
;WDVGDNLQQHIKVIFLEVLNVVNEIEEDMIRRGHFNGLPYLKQEIKEYTKALLDETKIMYSGVVPTMEEWLPISAVTAAINIFAVDAVMNLGELATKEVFDWMASMPKIIRCSYLINRLLDDIGTYKV
;
A
#
# COMPACT_ATOMS: atom_id res chain seq x y z
N TRP A 1 5.16 -14.43 1.46
CA TRP A 1 5.56 -13.45 2.47
C TRP A 1 6.85 -14.01 3.05
N ASP A 2 7.91 -14.02 2.24
CA ASP A 2 9.13 -14.77 2.51
C ASP A 2 10.32 -14.02 1.91
N VAL A 3 11.51 -14.19 2.49
CA VAL A 3 12.75 -13.54 2.08
C VAL A 3 13.42 -14.38 1.02
N GLY A 4 13.62 -13.82 -0.18
CA GLY A 4 14.38 -14.52 -1.22
C GLY A 4 15.87 -14.62 -0.87
N ASP A 5 16.46 -15.79 -1.06
CA ASP A 5 17.88 -16.06 -0.76
C ASP A 5 18.85 -15.11 -1.49
N ASN A 6 18.45 -14.65 -2.68
CA ASN A 6 19.29 -13.87 -3.60
C ASN A 6 19.26 -12.34 -3.40
N LEU A 7 18.63 -11.83 -2.33
CA LEU A 7 18.61 -10.38 -2.06
C LEU A 7 19.95 -9.84 -1.55
N GLN A 8 20.31 -8.63 -1.98
CA GLN A 8 21.48 -7.91 -1.47
C GLN A 8 21.29 -7.57 0.01
N GLN A 9 22.38 -7.57 0.79
CA GLN A 9 22.32 -7.49 2.26
C GLN A 9 21.55 -6.26 2.77
N HIS A 10 21.75 -5.08 2.17
CA HIS A 10 21.07 -3.87 2.61
C HIS A 10 19.55 -3.90 2.32
N ILE A 11 19.13 -4.52 1.21
CA ILE A 11 17.70 -4.71 0.90
C ILE A 11 17.09 -5.77 1.82
N LYS A 12 17.84 -6.82 2.16
CA LYS A 12 17.39 -7.83 3.14
C LYS A 12 17.03 -7.18 4.48
N VAL A 13 17.85 -6.25 4.98
CA VAL A 13 17.57 -5.54 6.23
C VAL A 13 16.24 -4.79 6.13
N ILE A 14 16.05 -3.97 5.10
CA ILE A 14 14.80 -3.20 4.93
C ILE A 14 13.59 -4.12 4.84
N PHE A 15 13.68 -5.19 4.06
CA PHE A 15 12.59 -6.14 3.88
C PHE A 15 12.25 -6.87 5.17
N LEU A 16 13.25 -7.28 5.95
CA LEU A 16 13.04 -7.92 7.25
C LEU A 16 12.34 -6.98 8.23
N GLU A 17 12.72 -5.69 8.28
CA GLU A 17 12.04 -4.73 9.16
C GLU A 17 10.57 -4.53 8.77
N VAL A 18 10.26 -4.46 7.47
CA VAL A 18 8.87 -4.40 7.00
C VAL A 18 8.09 -5.65 7.40
N LEU A 19 8.70 -6.84 7.26
CA LEU A 19 8.08 -8.09 7.69
C LEU A 19 7.83 -8.12 9.20
N ASN A 20 8.78 -7.65 10.01
CA ASN A 20 8.65 -7.58 11.46
C ASN A 20 7.46 -6.71 11.86
N VAL A 21 7.35 -5.49 11.30
CA VAL A 21 6.23 -4.59 11.58
C VAL A 21 4.89 -5.22 11.19
N VAL A 22 4.82 -5.87 10.03
CA VAL A 22 3.56 -6.51 9.58
C VAL A 22 3.21 -7.72 10.46
N ASN A 23 4.20 -8.49 10.92
CA ASN A 23 3.98 -9.58 11.85
C ASN A 23 3.49 -9.07 13.22
N GLU A 24 4.05 -7.96 13.72
CA GLU A 24 3.57 -7.32 14.96
C GLU A 24 2.11 -6.87 14.84
N ILE A 25 1.74 -6.27 13.71
CA ILE A 25 0.34 -5.89 13.42
C ILE A 25 -0.54 -7.14 13.39
N GLU A 26 -0.11 -8.19 12.69
CA GLU A 26 -0.85 -9.45 12.59
C GLU A 26 -1.08 -10.10 13.96
N GLU A 27 -0.04 -10.19 14.78
CA GLU A 27 -0.15 -10.72 16.15
C GLU A 27 -1.11 -9.89 16.99
N ASP A 28 -1.04 -8.55 16.92
CA ASP A 28 -1.95 -7.68 17.68
C ASP A 28 -3.42 -7.84 17.25
N MET A 29 -3.67 -7.83 15.94
CA MET A 29 -5.03 -7.99 15.42
C MET A 29 -5.62 -9.36 15.72
N ILE A 30 -4.82 -10.42 15.69
CA ILE A 30 -5.26 -11.76 16.09
C ILE A 30 -5.61 -11.77 17.58
N ARG A 31 -4.75 -11.22 18.45
CA ARG A 31 -5.02 -11.14 19.90
C ARG A 31 -6.31 -10.38 20.23
N ARG A 32 -6.62 -9.34 19.46
CA ARG A 32 -7.82 -8.52 19.62
C ARG A 32 -9.06 -9.10 18.94
N GLY A 33 -8.92 -10.17 18.15
CA GLY A 33 -10.01 -10.75 17.36
C GLY A 33 -10.40 -9.94 16.12
N HIS A 34 -9.55 -9.00 15.67
CA HIS A 34 -9.80 -8.09 14.55
C HIS A 34 -9.06 -8.53 13.27
N PHE A 35 -8.92 -9.84 13.06
CA PHE A 35 -8.06 -10.41 12.01
C PHE A 35 -8.65 -10.35 10.59
N ASN A 36 -9.91 -9.94 10.43
CA ASN A 36 -10.61 -9.93 9.13
C ASN A 36 -9.90 -9.09 8.06
N GLY A 37 -9.22 -8.01 8.46
CA GLY A 37 -8.53 -7.10 7.54
C GLY A 37 -7.13 -7.56 7.14
N LEU A 38 -6.54 -8.53 7.83
CA LEU A 38 -5.14 -8.94 7.59
C LEU A 38 -4.86 -9.44 6.17
N PRO A 39 -5.74 -10.25 5.53
CA PRO A 39 -5.54 -10.63 4.13
C PRO A 39 -5.53 -9.43 3.18
N TYR A 40 -6.36 -8.42 3.45
CA TYR A 40 -6.45 -7.20 2.65
C TYR A 40 -5.22 -6.34 2.85
N LEU A 41 -4.75 -6.15 4.09
CA LEU A 41 -3.51 -5.42 4.40
C LEU A 41 -2.31 -6.03 3.66
N LYS A 42 -2.16 -7.36 3.73
CA LYS A 42 -1.09 -8.08 3.02
C LYS A 42 -1.21 -7.96 1.50
N GLN A 43 -2.43 -7.89 0.98
CA GLN A 43 -2.65 -7.69 -0.45
C GLN A 43 -2.27 -6.28 -0.90
N GLU A 44 -2.70 -5.26 -0.17
CA GLU A 44 -2.37 -3.85 -0.43
C GLU A 44 -0.86 -3.61 -0.41
N ILE A 45 -0.13 -4.18 0.55
CA ILE A 45 1.35 -4.06 0.59
C ILE A 45 2.01 -4.71 -0.64
N LYS A 46 1.47 -5.84 -1.13
CA LYS A 46 1.98 -6.47 -2.37
C LYS A 46 1.72 -5.60 -3.59
N GLU A 47 0.53 -5.02 -3.70
CA GLU A 47 0.15 -4.15 -4.81
C GLU A 47 0.97 -2.87 -4.82
N TYR A 48 1.15 -2.25 -3.65
CA TYR A 48 2.05 -1.12 -3.44
C TYR A 48 3.49 -1.43 -3.89
N THR A 49 4.03 -2.57 -3.47
CA THR A 49 5.41 -2.96 -3.83
C THR A 49 5.56 -3.20 -5.35
N LYS A 50 4.54 -3.78 -6.01
CA LYS A 50 4.52 -3.95 -7.47
C LYS A 50 4.45 -2.60 -8.18
N ALA A 51 3.60 -1.70 -7.71
CA ALA A 51 3.46 -0.36 -8.28
C ALA A 51 4.76 0.44 -8.15
N LEU A 52 5.46 0.38 -7.00
CA LEU A 52 6.79 0.98 -6.84
C LEU A 52 7.80 0.44 -7.86
N LEU A 53 7.78 -0.85 -8.14
CA LEU A 53 8.65 -1.44 -9.16
C LEU A 53 8.32 -0.90 -10.55
N ASP A 54 7.04 -0.73 -10.88
CA ASP A 54 6.61 -0.20 -12.17
C ASP A 54 6.93 1.29 -12.33
N GLU A 55 6.71 2.11 -11.29
CA GLU A 55 7.18 3.50 -11.25
C GLU A 55 8.69 3.60 -11.46
N THR A 56 9.44 2.73 -10.78
CA THR A 56 10.90 2.69 -10.88
C THR A 56 11.33 2.38 -12.32
N LYS A 57 10.69 1.41 -12.99
CA LYS A 57 10.99 1.13 -14.41
C LYS A 57 10.71 2.33 -15.31
N ILE A 58 9.61 3.04 -15.09
CA ILE A 58 9.27 4.25 -15.85
C ILE A 58 10.33 5.32 -15.62
N MET A 59 10.70 5.57 -14.37
CA MET A 59 11.73 6.55 -14.01
C MET A 59 13.07 6.25 -14.68
N TYR A 60 13.52 4.99 -14.66
CA TYR A 60 14.78 4.58 -15.29
C TYR A 60 14.70 4.49 -16.82
N SER A 61 13.51 4.48 -17.42
CA SER A 61 13.36 4.53 -18.89
C SER A 61 13.72 5.89 -19.48
N GLY A 62 13.70 6.96 -18.67
CA GLY A 62 13.89 8.34 -19.12
C GLY A 62 12.72 8.91 -19.92
N VAL A 63 11.64 8.15 -20.13
CA VAL A 63 10.41 8.61 -20.78
C VAL A 63 9.53 9.29 -19.74
N VAL A 64 9.07 10.50 -20.06
CA VAL A 64 8.06 11.19 -19.24
C VAL A 64 6.67 10.66 -19.64
N PRO A 65 5.95 9.94 -18.75
CA PRO A 65 4.63 9.43 -19.06
C PRO A 65 3.61 10.56 -19.17
N THR A 66 2.53 10.33 -19.90
CA THR A 66 1.34 11.18 -19.83
C THR A 66 0.64 11.00 -18.47
N MET A 67 -0.23 11.94 -18.08
CA MET A 67 -1.02 11.81 -16.86
C MET A 67 -1.91 10.56 -16.85
N GLU A 68 -2.42 10.17 -18.03
CA GLU A 68 -3.26 8.97 -18.20
C GLU A 68 -2.47 7.68 -17.97
N GLU A 69 -1.18 7.67 -18.30
CA GLU A 69 -0.27 6.54 -18.06
C GLU A 69 0.30 6.55 -16.64
N TRP A 70 0.57 7.73 -16.08
CA TRP A 70 1.20 7.91 -14.76
C TRP A 70 0.24 7.64 -13.61
N LEU A 71 -0.90 8.33 -13.59
CA LEU A 71 -1.79 8.36 -12.43
C LEU A 71 -2.30 6.97 -12.00
N PRO A 72 -2.63 6.02 -12.89
CA PRO A 72 -3.06 4.69 -12.47
C PRO A 72 -1.99 3.93 -11.67
N ILE A 73 -0.71 4.18 -11.97
CA ILE A 73 0.42 3.53 -11.30
C ILE A 73 0.75 4.30 -10.02
N SER A 74 0.89 5.62 -10.13
CA SER A 74 1.37 6.47 -9.03
C SER A 74 0.34 6.77 -7.97
N ALA A 75 -0.94 6.66 -8.29
CA ALA A 75 -1.95 6.63 -7.25
C ALA A 75 -1.63 5.50 -6.26
N VAL A 76 -1.42 4.26 -6.73
CA VAL A 76 -1.21 3.09 -5.85
C VAL A 76 -0.03 3.30 -4.88
N THR A 77 1.04 3.94 -5.35
CA THR A 77 2.25 4.24 -4.56
C THR A 77 2.08 5.42 -3.59
N ALA A 78 0.92 6.07 -3.58
CA ALA A 78 0.54 7.01 -2.52
C ALA A 78 0.14 6.31 -1.20
N ALA A 79 0.15 4.96 -1.17
CA ALA A 79 0.00 4.08 0.01
C ALA A 79 -1.29 4.24 0.83
N ILE A 80 -2.28 4.99 0.35
CA ILE A 80 -3.43 5.40 1.18
C ILE A 80 -4.29 4.21 1.66
N ASN A 81 -4.50 3.14 0.87
CA ASN A 81 -5.28 1.99 1.36
C ASN A 81 -4.56 1.18 2.42
N ILE A 82 -3.23 1.12 2.43
CA ILE A 82 -2.51 0.40 3.49
C ILE A 82 -2.90 1.02 4.84
N PHE A 83 -2.85 2.34 4.92
CA PHE A 83 -3.27 3.08 6.12
C PHE A 83 -4.77 3.01 6.37
N ALA A 84 -5.60 3.03 5.32
CA ALA A 84 -7.06 2.95 5.49
C ALA A 84 -7.49 1.58 6.02
N VAL A 85 -6.95 0.49 5.48
CA VAL A 85 -7.23 -0.88 5.95
C VAL A 85 -6.76 -1.02 7.40
N ASP A 86 -5.54 -0.58 7.72
CA ASP A 86 -5.02 -0.60 9.09
C ASP A 86 -5.91 0.20 10.06
N ALA A 87 -6.32 1.40 9.68
CA ALA A 87 -7.24 2.21 10.49
C ALA A 87 -8.58 1.51 10.71
N VAL A 88 -9.15 0.86 9.69
CA VAL A 88 -10.42 0.15 9.79
C VAL A 88 -10.31 -1.11 10.66
N MET A 89 -9.20 -1.87 10.59
CA MET A 89 -8.96 -2.99 11.51
C MET A 89 -9.00 -2.57 12.99
N ASN A 90 -8.66 -1.31 13.27
CA ASN A 90 -8.67 -0.75 14.60
C ASN A 90 -10.06 -0.26 15.07
N LEU A 91 -11.11 -0.35 14.25
CA LEU A 91 -12.48 0.11 14.59
C LEU A 91 -13.34 -0.94 15.31
N GLY A 92 -12.78 -2.05 15.78
CA GLY A 92 -13.52 -3.03 16.58
C GLY A 92 -14.58 -3.76 15.78
N GLU A 93 -15.81 -3.79 16.29
CA GLU A 93 -16.94 -4.51 15.68
C GLU A 93 -17.28 -4.05 14.26
N LEU A 94 -16.85 -2.85 13.87
CA LEU A 94 -17.03 -2.32 12.50
C LEU A 94 -16.05 -2.93 11.49
N ALA A 95 -14.98 -3.61 11.94
CA ALA A 95 -13.97 -4.24 11.09
C ALA A 95 -14.46 -5.60 10.53
N THR A 96 -15.61 -5.60 9.86
CA THR A 96 -16.20 -6.81 9.27
C THR A 96 -15.62 -7.11 7.90
N LYS A 97 -15.74 -8.35 7.45
CA LYS A 97 -15.30 -8.78 6.12
C LYS A 97 -15.98 -7.96 5.01
N GLU A 98 -17.26 -7.64 5.17
CA GLU A 98 -18.05 -6.87 4.21
C GLU A 98 -17.48 -5.46 4.01
N VAL A 99 -16.99 -4.83 5.08
CA VAL A 99 -16.33 -3.52 4.99
C VAL A 99 -15.04 -3.63 4.19
N PHE A 100 -14.21 -4.65 4.45
CA PHE A 100 -12.97 -4.85 3.70
C PHE A 100 -13.22 -5.25 2.24
N ASP A 101 -14.23 -6.08 1.95
CA ASP A 101 -14.67 -6.39 0.58
C ASP A 101 -15.13 -5.12 -0.16
N TRP A 102 -15.89 -4.25 0.52
CA TRP A 102 -16.30 -2.96 -0.02
C TRP A 102 -15.08 -2.08 -0.31
N MET A 103 -14.10 -1.99 0.60
CA MET A 103 -12.86 -1.24 0.36
C MET A 103 -12.09 -1.80 -0.84
N ALA A 104 -11.92 -3.12 -0.91
CA ALA A 104 -11.22 -3.82 -1.99
C ALA A 104 -11.92 -3.67 -3.36
N SER A 105 -13.22 -3.39 -3.38
CA SER A 105 -13.94 -3.05 -4.62
C SER A 105 -13.53 -1.70 -5.23
N MET A 106 -12.67 -0.95 -4.55
CA MET A 106 -12.19 0.37 -4.96
C MET A 106 -13.34 1.34 -5.28
N PRO A 107 -14.21 1.64 -4.29
CA PRO A 107 -15.30 2.57 -4.45
C PRO A 107 -14.75 3.96 -4.80
N LYS A 108 -15.61 4.79 -5.40
CA LYS A 108 -15.22 6.12 -5.91
C LYS A 108 -14.48 6.96 -4.86
N ILE A 109 -14.91 6.91 -3.60
CA ILE A 109 -14.26 7.65 -2.50
C ILE A 109 -12.81 7.25 -2.30
N ILE A 110 -12.50 5.95 -2.33
CA ILE A 110 -11.13 5.44 -2.22
C ILE A 110 -10.32 5.89 -3.44
N ARG A 111 -10.82 5.65 -4.66
CA ARG A 111 -10.15 6.06 -5.91
C ARG A 111 -9.85 7.56 -5.97
N CYS A 112 -10.77 8.40 -5.52
CA CYS A 112 -10.55 9.84 -5.44
C CYS A 112 -9.50 10.20 -4.37
N SER A 113 -9.52 9.55 -3.20
CA SER A 113 -8.55 9.80 -2.13
C SER A 113 -7.13 9.50 -2.58
N TYR A 114 -6.96 8.40 -3.32
CA TYR A 114 -5.74 8.01 -4.02
C TYR A 114 -5.18 9.12 -4.92
N LEU A 115 -6.02 9.62 -5.83
CA LEU A 115 -5.63 10.67 -6.77
C LEU A 115 -5.31 11.99 -6.07
N ILE A 116 -6.12 12.38 -5.09
CA ILE A 116 -5.89 13.62 -4.32
C ILE A 116 -4.56 13.53 -3.59
N ASN A 117 -4.32 12.43 -2.86
CA ASN A 117 -3.08 12.25 -2.13
C ASN A 117 -1.88 12.27 -3.07
N ARG A 118 -1.98 11.59 -4.23
CA ARG A 118 -0.88 11.59 -5.18
C ARG A 118 -0.57 12.99 -5.71
N LEU A 119 -1.59 13.70 -6.19
CA LEU A 119 -1.42 15.03 -6.76
C LEU A 119 -0.89 16.05 -5.74
N LEU A 120 -1.39 16.01 -4.50
CA LEU A 120 -0.93 16.92 -3.46
C LEU A 120 0.53 16.68 -3.08
N ASP A 121 0.95 15.42 -2.96
CA ASP A 121 2.33 15.08 -2.66
C ASP A 121 3.28 15.45 -3.81
N ASP A 122 2.92 15.15 -5.06
CA ASP A 122 3.73 15.50 -6.24
C ASP A 122 3.88 17.04 -6.35
N ILE A 123 2.81 17.79 -6.17
CA ILE A 123 2.84 19.27 -6.21
C ILE A 123 3.63 19.83 -5.03
N GLY A 124 3.43 19.29 -3.83
CA GLY A 124 4.05 19.80 -2.60
C GLY A 124 5.54 19.52 -2.51
N THR A 125 6.02 18.47 -3.17
CA THR A 125 7.44 18.09 -3.20
C THR A 125 8.17 18.58 -4.45
N TYR A 126 7.44 19.12 -5.44
CA TYR A 126 8.05 19.72 -6.62
C TYR A 126 8.91 20.91 -6.21
N LYS A 127 10.20 20.87 -6.59
CA LYS A 127 11.12 21.99 -6.36
C LYS A 127 10.71 23.17 -7.22
N VAL A 128 10.49 24.32 -6.56
CA VAL A 128 10.47 25.64 -7.20
C VAL A 128 11.89 26.11 -7.47
#